data_AF-A0A536R5V0-F1
#
_entry.id   AF-A0A536R5V0-F1
#
_cell.length_a   1.000
_cell.length_b   1.000
_cell.length_c   1.000
_cell.angle_alpha   90.00
_cell.angle_beta   90.00
_cell.angle_gamma   90.00
#
_symmetry.space_group_name_H-M   'P 1'
#
loop_
_entity.id
_entity.type
_entity.pdbx_description
1 polymer ?
#
loop_
_entity_poly.entity_id
_entity_poly.type
_entity_poly.pdbx_seq_one_letter_code
_entity_poly.pdbx_strand_id
1 'polypeptide(L)'
;MACVSSSFCTAVGGYQNNFTGQGPFSFCTAVGSINNGAQTLIETWNGTSWSIVPSPNRGTSPDFLVGVACVSSSSCTAVGSYHNGVVSQTLIESWDGATWAIVSSPNRGTGDNVLYGVSCLLPKTCTAVGIGTGQTLIELLNGSRWSIAPSPNSGTSYNWLYGVACFSFKSCTAVGGVGNGTQTLIESGKHNKWSIASSPDIGNANALTSVACISSGSCTAVGYYVNSSSGVFQTLIESE
;
A
#
# COMPACT_ATOMS: atom_id res chain seq x y z
N MET A 1 -5.26 -9.19 4.00
CA MET A 1 -4.10 -10.11 4.04
C MET A 1 -3.61 -10.29 2.62
N ALA A 2 -2.40 -9.85 2.31
CA ALA A 2 -1.75 -10.17 1.04
C ALA A 2 -0.63 -11.16 1.35
N CYS A 3 -0.69 -12.37 0.79
CA CYS A 3 0.36 -13.36 1.00
C CYS A 3 1.32 -13.32 -0.18
N VAL A 4 2.58 -13.02 0.10
CA VAL A 4 3.68 -12.96 -0.88
C VAL A 4 4.23 -14.35 -1.16
N SER A 5 3.95 -15.33 -0.29
CA SER A 5 4.17 -16.77 -0.52
C SER A 5 3.35 -17.63 0.45
N SER A 6 3.43 -18.96 0.33
CA SER A 6 2.88 -19.94 1.29
C SER A 6 3.49 -19.85 2.70
N SER A 7 4.50 -19.01 2.91
CA SER A 7 5.23 -18.88 4.19
C SER A 7 5.24 -17.46 4.76
N PHE A 8 4.77 -16.45 4.00
CA PHE A 8 4.78 -15.04 4.42
C PHE A 8 3.49 -14.34 4.04
N CYS A 9 2.83 -13.76 5.03
CA CYS A 9 1.65 -12.92 4.83
C CYS A 9 1.84 -11.55 5.48
N THR A 10 1.32 -10.53 4.82
CA THR A 10 1.24 -9.17 5.36
C THR A 10 -0.20 -8.87 5.73
N ALA A 11 -0.37 -8.31 6.92
CA ALA A 11 -1.64 -7.82 7.42
C ALA A 11 -1.52 -6.31 7.66
N VAL A 12 -2.56 -5.58 7.30
CA VAL A 12 -2.69 -4.15 7.60
C VAL A 12 -3.90 -4.00 8.51
N GLY A 13 -3.76 -3.33 9.65
CA GLY A 13 -4.85 -3.14 10.61
C GLY A 13 -4.45 -2.26 11.79
N GLY A 14 -5.45 -1.61 12.41
CA GLY A 14 -5.26 -0.86 13.66
C GLY A 14 -5.39 -1.74 14.91
N TYR A 15 -5.08 -1.17 16.09
CA TYR A 15 -5.07 -1.81 17.43
C TYR A 15 -6.32 -2.63 17.80
N GLN A 16 -7.45 -2.49 17.09
CA GLN A 16 -8.68 -3.25 17.34
C GLN A 16 -8.82 -4.53 16.52
N ASN A 17 -7.92 -4.80 15.57
CA ASN A 17 -8.07 -5.90 14.64
C ASN A 17 -7.33 -7.13 15.16
N ASN A 18 -7.98 -7.86 16.07
CA ASN A 18 -7.50 -9.10 16.66
C ASN A 18 -7.49 -10.22 15.60
N PHE A 19 -6.41 -10.34 14.83
CA PHE A 19 -6.25 -11.37 13.81
C PHE A 19 -5.50 -12.58 14.35
N THR A 20 -6.19 -13.72 14.44
CA THR A 20 -5.61 -15.02 14.77
C THR A 20 -5.09 -15.69 13.49
N GLY A 21 -3.78 -15.57 13.23
CA GLY A 21 -3.15 -16.24 12.10
C GLY A 21 -3.21 -17.76 12.25
N GLN A 22 -4.12 -18.43 11.54
CA GLN A 22 -4.13 -19.89 11.43
C GLN A 22 -3.75 -20.31 10.00
N GLY A 23 -2.50 -20.75 9.85
CA GLY A 23 -1.88 -21.29 8.64
C GLY A 23 -0.41 -21.65 8.93
N PRO A 24 0.33 -22.31 8.02
CA PRO A 24 1.71 -22.77 8.24
C PRO A 24 2.77 -21.64 8.29
N PHE A 25 2.34 -20.41 8.60
CA PHE A 25 3.15 -19.21 8.51
C PHE A 25 3.96 -19.01 9.80
N SER A 26 5.28 -19.00 9.68
CA SER A 26 6.19 -18.79 10.81
C SER A 26 6.45 -17.30 11.10
N PHE A 27 6.09 -16.39 10.19
CA PHE A 27 6.32 -14.96 10.35
C PHE A 27 5.27 -14.08 9.63
N CYS A 28 4.68 -13.13 10.37
CA CYS A 28 3.85 -12.06 9.80
C CYS A 28 4.22 -10.71 10.40
N THR A 29 3.96 -9.62 9.67
CA THR A 29 4.11 -8.24 10.16
C THR A 29 2.82 -7.48 9.96
N ALA A 30 2.44 -6.70 10.96
CA ALA A 30 1.34 -5.75 10.93
C ALA A 30 1.85 -4.35 11.23
N VAL A 31 1.24 -3.35 10.59
CA VAL A 31 1.59 -1.93 10.77
C VAL A 31 0.36 -1.09 11.00
N GLY A 32 0.53 0.01 11.73
CA GLY A 32 -0.55 0.93 12.08
C GLY A 32 -0.04 2.17 12.80
N SER A 33 -0.86 2.66 13.73
CA SER A 33 -0.50 3.76 14.63
C SER A 33 -1.13 3.60 16.02
N ILE A 34 -0.56 4.29 17.01
CA ILE A 34 -1.04 4.40 18.38
C ILE A 34 -1.20 5.87 18.78
N ASN A 35 -1.74 6.12 19.98
CA ASN A 35 -1.88 7.46 20.55
C ASN A 35 -2.63 8.43 19.61
N ASN A 36 -3.77 8.00 19.08
CA ASN A 36 -4.58 8.75 18.10
C ASN A 36 -3.81 9.14 16.82
N GLY A 37 -2.93 8.27 16.34
CA GLY A 37 -2.13 8.53 15.13
C GLY A 37 -0.87 9.34 15.38
N ALA A 38 -0.52 9.63 16.64
CA ALA A 38 0.69 10.39 16.94
C ALA A 38 1.98 9.59 16.70
N GLN A 39 1.90 8.26 16.73
CA GLN A 39 3.06 7.39 16.61
C GLN A 39 2.78 6.15 15.76
N THR A 40 3.78 5.68 15.04
CA THR A 40 3.78 4.42 14.28
C THR A 40 3.67 3.21 15.21
N LEU A 41 3.05 2.15 14.71
CA LEU A 41 2.98 0.85 15.37
C LEU A 41 3.43 -0.24 14.39
N ILE A 42 4.27 -1.14 14.88
CA ILE A 42 4.62 -2.36 14.18
C ILE A 42 4.51 -3.54 15.13
N GLU A 43 3.86 -4.61 14.68
CA GLU A 43 3.73 -5.86 15.41
C GLU A 43 4.21 -7.02 14.54
N THR A 44 4.84 -8.02 15.15
CA THR A 44 5.32 -9.22 14.46
C THR A 44 4.77 -10.49 15.10
N TRP A 45 4.38 -11.44 14.25
CA TRP A 45 3.93 -12.77 14.62
C TRP A 45 5.10 -13.74 14.43
N ASN A 46 5.36 -14.58 15.42
CA ASN A 46 6.45 -15.57 15.40
C ASN A 46 5.98 -17.02 15.14
N GLY A 47 4.73 -17.20 14.71
CA GLY A 47 4.10 -18.53 14.59
C GLY A 47 3.17 -18.87 15.75
N THR A 48 3.33 -18.23 16.92
CA THR A 48 2.50 -18.53 18.11
C THR A 48 1.92 -17.31 18.82
N SER A 49 2.56 -16.15 18.71
CA SER A 49 2.15 -14.92 19.41
C SER A 49 2.54 -13.67 18.63
N TRP A 50 1.70 -12.63 18.72
CA TRP A 50 2.04 -11.28 18.28
C TRP A 50 2.89 -10.57 19.34
N SER A 51 3.83 -9.74 18.90
CA SER A 51 4.64 -8.89 19.78
C SER A 51 4.91 -7.54 19.12
N ILE A 52 4.89 -6.47 19.90
CA ILE A 52 5.22 -5.12 19.43
C ILE A 52 6.72 -5.04 19.17
N VAL A 53 7.10 -4.49 18.02
CA VAL A 53 8.49 -4.19 17.65
C VAL A 53 8.65 -2.66 17.58
N PRO A 54 9.71 -2.09 18.19
CA PRO A 54 9.95 -0.66 18.11
C PRO A 54 10.03 -0.17 16.66
N SER A 55 9.32 0.92 16.36
CA SER A 55 9.40 1.64 15.09
C SER A 55 9.77 3.11 15.34
N PRO A 56 10.62 3.71 14.49
CA PRO A 56 10.97 5.12 14.57
C PRO A 56 9.77 6.02 14.22
N ASN A 57 9.71 7.19 14.86
CA ASN A 57 8.74 8.24 14.54
C ASN A 57 9.52 9.43 13.97
N ARG A 58 9.02 10.04 12.89
CA ARG A 58 9.71 11.14 12.19
C ARG A 58 9.10 12.49 12.48
N GLY A 59 7.77 12.56 12.48
CA GLY A 59 7.02 13.78 12.61
C GLY A 59 6.80 14.19 14.06
N THR A 60 6.16 15.33 14.21
CA THR A 60 5.77 15.89 15.52
C THR A 60 4.34 15.50 15.93
N SER A 61 3.70 14.59 15.18
CA SER A 61 2.28 14.17 15.18
C SER A 61 1.45 14.78 14.03
N PRO A 62 0.65 13.98 13.28
CA PRO A 62 0.53 12.50 13.28
C PRO A 62 1.55 11.75 12.38
N ASP A 63 1.91 10.53 12.79
CA ASP A 63 2.76 9.56 12.08
C ASP A 63 2.03 8.21 12.00
N PHE A 64 1.85 7.66 10.80
CA PHE A 64 1.19 6.37 10.64
C PHE A 64 1.75 5.55 9.48
N LEU A 65 1.73 4.23 9.67
CA LEU A 65 2.04 3.23 8.66
C LEU A 65 0.75 2.52 8.25
N VAL A 66 0.55 2.31 6.95
CA VAL A 66 -0.68 1.74 6.37
C VAL A 66 -0.41 0.63 5.37
N GLY A 67 0.82 0.46 4.88
CA GLY A 67 1.19 -0.64 4.00
C GLY A 67 2.44 -1.35 4.50
N VAL A 68 2.52 -2.67 4.35
CA VAL A 68 3.74 -3.44 4.64
C VAL A 68 3.93 -4.59 3.66
N ALA A 69 5.18 -4.79 3.23
CA ALA A 69 5.63 -5.88 2.38
C ALA A 69 6.88 -6.54 3.00
N CYS A 70 6.82 -7.85 3.25
CA CYS A 70 7.95 -8.63 3.76
C CYS A 70 8.37 -9.68 2.75
N VAL A 71 9.62 -9.62 2.30
CA VAL A 71 10.20 -10.65 1.41
C VAL A 71 10.85 -11.79 2.20
N SER A 72 11.16 -11.54 3.48
CA SER A 72 11.62 -12.53 4.46
C SER A 72 11.40 -11.98 5.88
N SER A 73 11.64 -12.80 6.90
CA SER A 73 11.59 -12.36 8.30
C SER A 73 12.65 -11.31 8.66
N SER A 74 13.68 -11.15 7.83
CA SER A 74 14.74 -10.16 8.00
C SER A 74 14.73 -9.04 6.97
N SER A 75 13.68 -8.94 6.15
CA SER A 75 13.56 -7.87 5.17
C SER A 75 12.11 -7.53 4.92
N CYS A 76 11.70 -6.41 5.51
CA CYS A 76 10.38 -5.83 5.34
C CYS A 76 10.48 -4.34 4.98
N THR A 77 9.44 -3.83 4.34
CA THR A 77 9.27 -2.42 4.01
C THR A 77 7.86 -2.01 4.42
N ALA A 78 7.76 -0.97 5.22
CA ALA A 78 6.50 -0.36 5.63
C ALA A 78 6.39 1.03 5.01
N VAL A 79 5.17 1.43 4.66
CA VAL A 79 4.88 2.73 4.04
C VAL A 79 3.70 3.40 4.71
N GLY A 80 3.69 4.72 4.66
CA GLY A 80 2.62 5.55 5.20
C GLY A 80 2.91 7.04 5.02
N SER A 81 2.61 7.83 6.05
CA SER A 81 2.96 9.25 6.07
C SER A 81 3.26 9.75 7.47
N TYR A 82 4.00 10.85 7.52
CA TYR A 82 4.27 11.63 8.72
C TYR A 82 3.92 13.09 8.48
N HIS A 83 3.50 13.81 9.52
CA HIS A 83 3.21 15.23 9.43
C HIS A 83 4.47 16.05 9.76
N ASN A 84 4.88 16.92 8.83
CA ASN A 84 6.10 17.72 8.98
C ASN A 84 5.87 19.08 9.69
N GLY A 85 4.69 19.29 10.26
CA GLY A 85 4.25 20.56 10.87
C GLY A 85 3.48 21.48 9.92
N VAL A 86 3.46 21.17 8.62
CA VAL A 86 2.74 21.93 7.58
C VAL A 86 1.82 21.04 6.76
N VAL A 87 2.34 19.91 6.27
CA VAL A 87 1.65 18.95 5.39
C VAL A 87 2.07 17.52 5.73
N SER A 88 1.26 16.56 5.30
CA SER A 88 1.64 15.15 5.31
C SER A 88 2.68 14.86 4.25
N GLN A 89 3.72 14.10 4.59
CA GLN A 89 4.78 13.68 3.69
C GLN A 89 4.93 12.15 3.73
N THR A 90 5.43 11.56 2.66
CA THR A 90 5.64 10.11 2.57
C THR A 90 6.57 9.63 3.69
N LEU A 91 6.21 8.50 4.30
CA LEU A 91 7.04 7.79 5.27
C LEU A 91 7.32 6.40 4.74
N ILE A 92 8.59 6.00 4.71
CA ILE A 92 9.01 4.64 4.43
C ILE A 92 9.96 4.19 5.52
N GLU A 93 9.71 3.01 6.06
CA GLU A 93 10.59 2.33 7.01
C GLU A 93 11.03 0.99 6.45
N SER A 94 12.29 0.63 6.68
CA SER A 94 12.86 -0.66 6.28
C SER A 94 13.33 -1.45 7.49
N TRP A 95 13.05 -2.74 7.48
CA TRP A 95 13.51 -3.72 8.46
C TRP A 95 14.72 -4.47 7.92
N ASP A 96 15.78 -4.57 8.73
CA ASP A 96 17.02 -5.27 8.39
C ASP A 96 17.19 -6.65 9.07
N GLY A 97 16.17 -7.10 9.81
CA GLY A 97 16.24 -8.30 10.65
C GLY A 97 16.44 -8.04 12.13
N ALA A 98 16.76 -6.81 12.52
CA ALA A 98 16.95 -6.43 13.91
C ALA A 98 16.25 -5.11 14.29
N THR A 99 16.27 -4.12 13.39
CA THR A 99 15.71 -2.80 13.66
C THR A 99 14.97 -2.21 12.45
N TRP A 100 13.93 -1.43 12.73
CA TRP A 100 13.28 -0.57 11.74
C TRP A 100 14.02 0.77 11.66
N ALA A 101 14.25 1.23 10.44
CA ALA A 101 14.86 2.53 10.18
C ALA A 101 14.08 3.29 9.10
N ILE A 102 13.92 4.59 9.29
CA ILE A 102 13.35 5.47 8.27
C ILE A 102 14.32 5.57 7.10
N VAL A 103 13.80 5.36 5.89
CA VAL A 103 14.55 5.57 4.64
C VAL A 103 14.00 6.79 3.89
N SER A 104 14.86 7.42 3.08
CA SER A 104 14.46 8.61 2.34
C SER A 104 13.48 8.27 1.23
N SER A 105 12.32 8.93 1.22
CA SER A 105 11.31 8.89 0.17
C SER A 105 11.13 10.29 -0.46
N PRO A 106 10.95 10.39 -1.79
CA PRO A 106 10.56 11.63 -2.43
C PRO A 106 9.12 12.03 -2.08
N ASN A 107 8.80 13.32 -2.24
CA ASN A 107 7.42 13.83 -2.20
C ASN A 107 7.11 14.50 -3.54
N ARG A 108 5.85 14.40 -3.99
CA ARG A 108 5.35 15.11 -5.16
C ARG A 108 4.94 16.52 -4.74
N GLY A 109 5.57 17.53 -5.35
CA GLY A 109 5.26 18.92 -5.08
C GLY A 109 5.42 19.30 -3.59
N THR A 110 4.60 20.25 -3.14
CA THR A 110 4.67 20.81 -1.78
C THR A 110 3.44 20.53 -0.92
N GLY A 111 2.45 19.80 -1.45
CA GLY A 111 1.22 19.46 -0.74
C GLY A 111 1.31 18.12 0.00
N ASP A 112 0.15 17.60 0.38
CA ASP A 112 0.05 16.32 1.09
C ASP A 112 0.49 15.14 0.22
N ASN A 113 1.26 14.24 0.83
CA ASN A 113 1.73 13.01 0.22
C ASN A 113 1.56 11.86 1.21
N VAL A 114 0.96 10.77 0.75
CA VAL A 114 0.69 9.56 1.54
C VAL A 114 0.89 8.33 0.67
N LEU A 115 1.63 7.34 1.16
CA LEU A 115 1.74 6.01 0.55
C LEU A 115 0.80 5.04 1.27
N TYR A 116 -0.05 4.34 0.51
CA TYR A 116 -1.05 3.42 1.06
C TYR A 116 -0.66 1.96 0.90
N GLY A 117 -0.06 1.60 -0.23
CA GLY A 117 0.28 0.23 -0.58
C GLY A 117 1.74 0.07 -0.94
N VAL A 118 2.32 -1.09 -0.64
CA VAL A 118 3.67 -1.47 -1.06
C VAL A 118 3.72 -2.94 -1.44
N SER A 119 4.47 -3.25 -2.49
CA SER A 119 4.77 -4.62 -2.93
C SER A 119 6.26 -4.74 -3.17
N CYS A 120 6.89 -5.74 -2.56
CA CYS A 120 8.32 -6.03 -2.69
C CYS A 120 8.51 -7.44 -3.20
N LEU A 121 9.33 -7.60 -4.23
CA LEU A 121 9.75 -8.92 -4.73
C LEU A 121 11.13 -9.33 -4.20
N LEU A 122 11.96 -8.34 -3.88
CA LEU A 122 13.27 -8.50 -3.26
C LEU A 122 13.50 -7.36 -2.25
N PRO A 123 14.45 -7.49 -1.31
CA PRO A 123 14.71 -6.49 -0.26
C PRO A 123 14.91 -5.05 -0.74
N LYS A 124 15.31 -4.89 -2.00
CA LYS A 124 15.70 -3.61 -2.62
C LYS A 124 14.99 -3.38 -3.96
N THR A 125 13.85 -4.04 -4.13
CA THR A 125 13.02 -3.94 -5.33
C THR A 125 11.57 -3.96 -4.92
N CYS A 126 11.06 -2.76 -4.71
CA CYS A 126 9.72 -2.51 -4.20
C CYS A 126 9.04 -1.42 -5.02
N THR A 127 7.72 -1.51 -5.07
CA THR A 127 6.84 -0.49 -5.63
C THR A 127 5.90 -0.06 -4.52
N ALA A 128 5.88 1.24 -4.23
CA ALA A 128 4.91 1.85 -3.31
C ALA A 128 3.96 2.73 -4.11
N VAL A 129 2.69 2.77 -3.69
CA VAL A 129 1.65 3.54 -4.35
C VAL A 129 0.82 4.33 -3.34
N GLY A 130 0.28 5.45 -3.79
CA GLY A 130 -0.47 6.33 -2.93
C GLY A 130 -1.02 7.56 -3.66
N ILE A 131 -1.01 8.67 -2.93
CA ILE A 131 -1.44 9.98 -3.39
C ILE A 131 -0.38 11.04 -3.05
N GLY A 132 -0.18 11.99 -3.96
CA GLY A 132 0.66 13.17 -3.77
C GLY A 132 0.02 14.37 -4.44
N THR A 133 -0.20 15.46 -3.70
CA THR A 133 -0.83 16.69 -4.20
C THR A 133 -2.17 16.45 -4.90
N GLY A 134 -2.98 15.52 -4.37
CA GLY A 134 -4.29 15.17 -4.94
C GLY A 134 -4.25 14.25 -6.17
N GLN A 135 -3.08 13.74 -6.56
CA GLN A 135 -2.90 12.86 -7.72
C GLN A 135 -2.21 11.56 -7.32
N THR A 136 -2.29 10.55 -8.18
CA THR A 136 -1.57 9.28 -8.02
C THR A 136 -0.07 9.51 -7.79
N LEU A 137 0.45 8.80 -6.79
CA LEU A 137 1.87 8.74 -6.50
C LEU A 137 2.33 7.29 -6.62
N ILE A 138 3.40 7.08 -7.39
CA ILE A 138 4.06 5.78 -7.51
C ILE A 138 5.54 6.00 -7.22
N GLU A 139 6.07 5.28 -6.25
CA GLU A 139 7.50 5.28 -5.94
C GLU A 139 8.11 3.91 -6.23
N LEU A 140 9.25 3.91 -6.89
CA LEU A 140 10.03 2.72 -7.21
C LEU A 140 11.33 2.72 -6.43
N LEU A 141 11.59 1.62 -5.72
CA LEU A 141 12.86 1.36 -5.06
C LEU A 141 13.80 0.65 -6.03
N ASN A 142 14.88 1.33 -6.40
CA ASN A 142 15.97 0.75 -7.18
C ASN A 142 17.26 0.74 -6.35
N GLY A 143 17.58 -0.40 -5.75
CA GLY A 143 18.73 -0.53 -4.87
C GLY A 143 18.48 0.11 -3.51
N SER A 144 19.01 1.31 -3.28
CA SER A 144 18.85 2.05 -2.01
C SER A 144 18.09 3.36 -2.16
N ARG A 145 17.57 3.67 -3.36
CA ARG A 145 16.94 4.96 -3.64
C ARG A 145 15.52 4.77 -4.15
N TRP A 146 14.60 5.43 -3.47
CA TRP A 146 13.24 5.64 -3.94
C TRP A 146 13.19 6.80 -4.94
N SER A 147 12.36 6.65 -5.96
CA SER A 147 12.15 7.66 -7.00
C SER A 147 10.71 7.62 -7.48
N ILE A 148 10.16 8.79 -7.81
CA ILE A 148 8.79 8.90 -8.35
C ILE A 148 8.78 8.39 -9.79
N ALA A 149 7.86 7.48 -10.09
CA ALA A 149 7.57 7.03 -11.45
C ALA A 149 6.43 7.86 -12.07
N PRO A 150 6.47 8.12 -13.39
CA PRO A 150 5.35 8.74 -14.08
C PRO A 150 4.10 7.86 -14.02
N SER A 151 2.97 8.44 -13.57
CA SER A 151 1.65 7.82 -13.65
C SER A 151 0.86 8.39 -14.84
N PRO A 152 0.20 7.54 -15.65
CA PRO A 152 -0.66 7.95 -16.76
C PRO A 152 -1.90 8.72 -16.29
N ASN A 153 -2.29 8.61 -15.02
CA ASN A 153 -3.45 9.32 -14.48
C ASN A 153 -3.09 10.63 -13.77
N SER A 154 -1.99 11.29 -14.16
CA SER A 154 -1.62 12.61 -13.65
C SER A 154 -2.43 13.73 -14.35
N GLY A 155 -3.74 13.77 -14.13
CA GLY A 155 -4.68 14.76 -14.67
C GLY A 155 -5.20 15.77 -13.64
N THR A 156 -6.11 16.67 -14.01
CA THR A 156 -6.64 17.72 -13.10
C THR A 156 -7.62 17.21 -12.04
N SER A 157 -8.12 15.98 -12.19
CA SER A 157 -9.08 15.38 -11.26
C SER A 157 -8.35 14.72 -10.09
N TYR A 158 -8.96 14.78 -8.90
CA TYR A 158 -8.44 14.07 -7.73
C TYR A 158 -8.41 12.56 -7.96
N ASN A 159 -7.28 11.90 -7.73
CA ASN A 159 -7.14 10.45 -7.90
C ASN A 159 -6.03 9.88 -6.99
N TRP A 160 -6.12 8.58 -6.72
CA TRP A 160 -5.22 7.89 -5.79
C TRP A 160 -5.11 6.40 -6.10
N LEU A 161 -4.08 5.76 -5.54
CA LEU A 161 -3.87 4.31 -5.58
C LEU A 161 -3.81 3.78 -4.13
N TYR A 162 -4.57 2.74 -3.82
CA TYR A 162 -4.58 2.09 -2.50
C TYR A 162 -3.74 0.82 -2.45
N GLY A 163 -3.90 -0.05 -3.45
CA GLY A 163 -3.26 -1.36 -3.48
C GLY A 163 -2.27 -1.48 -4.62
N VAL A 164 -1.22 -2.28 -4.43
CA VAL A 164 -0.31 -2.67 -5.50
C VAL A 164 0.14 -4.12 -5.32
N ALA A 165 0.19 -4.87 -6.41
CA ALA A 165 0.72 -6.21 -6.46
C ALA A 165 1.70 -6.34 -7.63
N CYS A 166 2.96 -6.63 -7.32
CA CYS A 166 3.98 -6.97 -8.30
C CYS A 166 4.16 -8.48 -8.37
N PHE A 167 4.09 -9.05 -9.57
CA PHE A 167 4.36 -10.47 -9.82
C PHE A 167 5.67 -10.67 -10.59
N SER A 168 6.27 -9.58 -11.11
CA SER A 168 7.65 -9.57 -11.62
C SER A 168 8.31 -8.21 -11.38
N PHE A 169 9.64 -8.13 -11.47
CA PHE A 169 10.41 -6.90 -11.25
C PHE A 169 10.01 -5.71 -12.12
N LYS A 170 9.27 -5.99 -13.20
CA LYS A 170 8.85 -5.00 -14.20
C LYS A 170 7.35 -5.03 -14.42
N SER A 171 6.61 -5.85 -13.68
CA SER A 171 5.18 -6.04 -13.89
C SER A 171 4.44 -5.98 -12.57
N CYS A 172 3.62 -4.93 -12.45
CA CYS A 172 2.80 -4.67 -11.28
C CYS A 172 1.42 -4.20 -11.72
N THR A 173 0.42 -4.45 -10.89
CA THR A 173 -0.92 -3.87 -11.02
C THR A 173 -1.18 -3.06 -9.76
N ALA A 174 -1.57 -1.80 -9.94
CA ALA A 174 -1.98 -0.91 -8.86
C ALA A 174 -3.44 -0.55 -9.04
N VAL A 175 -4.16 -0.41 -7.93
CA VAL A 175 -5.61 -0.16 -7.93
C VAL A 175 -5.98 0.94 -6.96
N GLY A 176 -7.02 1.69 -7.29
CA GLY A 176 -7.51 2.82 -6.50
C GLY A 176 -8.81 3.40 -7.04
N GLY A 177 -8.90 4.73 -7.05
CA GLY A 177 -10.08 5.44 -7.51
C GLY A 177 -9.82 6.88 -7.97
N VAL A 178 -10.84 7.46 -8.60
CA VAL A 178 -10.87 8.82 -9.15
C VAL A 178 -12.09 9.56 -8.61
N GLY A 179 -11.99 10.89 -8.46
CA GLY A 179 -13.14 11.78 -8.27
C GLY A 179 -13.87 11.58 -6.95
N ASN A 180 -13.15 11.33 -5.85
CA ASN A 180 -13.70 10.89 -4.56
C ASN A 180 -14.40 9.52 -4.61
N GLY A 181 -13.97 8.64 -5.51
CA GLY A 181 -14.38 7.24 -5.54
C GLY A 181 -15.59 7.05 -6.43
N THR A 182 -15.78 7.93 -7.41
CA THR A 182 -16.83 7.80 -8.43
C THR A 182 -16.48 6.74 -9.47
N GLN A 183 -15.19 6.57 -9.75
CA GLN A 183 -14.66 5.63 -10.73
C GLN A 183 -13.48 4.87 -10.10
N THR A 184 -13.37 3.59 -10.43
CA THR A 184 -12.18 2.82 -10.11
C THR A 184 -10.99 3.33 -10.93
N LEU A 185 -9.78 3.00 -10.45
CA LEU A 185 -8.57 3.20 -11.21
C LEU A 185 -7.75 1.92 -11.15
N ILE A 186 -7.38 1.40 -12.32
CA ILE A 186 -6.44 0.28 -12.45
C ILE A 186 -5.27 0.77 -13.30
N GLU A 187 -4.06 0.75 -12.74
CA GLU A 187 -2.84 1.04 -13.46
C GLU A 187 -1.98 -0.22 -13.58
N SER A 188 -1.67 -0.61 -14.80
CA SER A 188 -0.77 -1.72 -15.11
C SER A 188 0.62 -1.17 -15.44
N GLY A 189 1.62 -1.53 -14.63
CA GLY A 189 3.02 -1.23 -14.87
C GLY A 189 3.65 -2.34 -15.69
N LYS A 190 4.21 -2.02 -16.85
CA LYS A 190 5.08 -2.91 -17.65
C LYS A 190 6.38 -2.19 -17.97
N HIS A 191 7.50 -2.78 -17.55
CA HIS A 191 8.84 -2.17 -17.71
C HIS A 191 8.94 -0.76 -17.11
N ASN A 192 8.36 -0.58 -15.91
CA ASN A 192 8.29 0.71 -15.19
C ASN A 192 7.55 1.82 -15.96
N LYS A 193 6.78 1.45 -16.99
CA LYS A 193 5.84 2.34 -17.68
C LYS A 193 4.43 1.92 -17.30
N TRP A 194 3.64 2.86 -16.82
CA TRP A 194 2.29 2.62 -16.34
C TRP A 194 1.27 3.02 -17.39
N SER A 195 0.23 2.21 -17.54
CA SER A 195 -0.92 2.46 -18.40
C SER A 195 -2.22 2.17 -17.64
N ILE A 196 -3.28 2.93 -17.93
CA ILE A 196 -4.60 2.70 -17.35
C ILE A 196 -5.23 1.47 -18.02
N ALA A 197 -5.78 0.55 -17.22
CA ALA A 197 -6.62 -0.55 -17.68
C ALA A 197 -8.10 -0.21 -17.52
N SER A 198 -8.97 -0.86 -18.29
CA SER A 198 -10.41 -0.66 -18.25
C SER A 198 -11.03 -1.27 -17.00
N SER A 199 -11.99 -0.58 -16.38
CA SER A 199 -12.93 -1.14 -15.40
C SER A 199 -14.38 -0.89 -15.86
N PRO A 200 -15.34 -1.78 -15.52
CA PRO A 200 -16.75 -1.61 -15.83
C PRO A 200 -17.47 -0.46 -15.10
N ASP A 201 -16.98 0.02 -13.94
CA ASP A 201 -17.61 1.07 -13.10
C ASP A 201 -19.16 0.95 -12.98
N ILE A 202 -19.64 -0.14 -12.37
CA ILE A 202 -21.05 -0.55 -12.39
C ILE A 202 -22.01 0.26 -11.47
N GLY A 203 -21.50 1.20 -10.67
CA GLY A 203 -22.28 2.00 -9.71
C GLY A 203 -22.05 3.50 -9.79
N ASN A 204 -22.71 4.25 -8.89
CA ASN A 204 -22.52 5.71 -8.78
C ASN A 204 -21.18 6.10 -8.12
N ALA A 205 -20.61 5.16 -7.38
CA ALA A 205 -19.29 5.24 -6.78
C ALA A 205 -18.66 3.85 -6.83
N ASN A 206 -17.37 3.80 -7.18
CA ASN A 206 -16.60 2.59 -7.38
C ASN A 206 -15.15 2.88 -6.95
N ALA A 207 -14.56 2.02 -6.12
CA ALA A 207 -13.14 2.09 -5.82
C ALA A 207 -12.59 0.71 -5.50
N LEU A 208 -11.39 0.44 -5.98
CA LEU A 208 -10.64 -0.78 -5.65
C LEU A 208 -9.65 -0.46 -4.53
N THR A 209 -9.60 -1.33 -3.52
CA THR A 209 -8.84 -1.09 -2.29
C THR A 209 -7.64 -2.03 -2.15
N SER A 210 -7.69 -3.21 -2.77
CA SER A 210 -6.63 -4.19 -2.72
C SER A 210 -6.58 -4.99 -4.02
N VAL A 211 -5.38 -5.48 -4.36
CA VAL A 211 -5.15 -6.34 -5.52
C VAL A 211 -4.15 -7.42 -5.16
N ALA A 212 -4.34 -8.62 -5.72
CA ALA A 212 -3.40 -9.72 -5.65
C ALA A 212 -3.19 -10.28 -7.06
N CYS A 213 -1.94 -10.52 -7.44
CA CYS A 213 -1.58 -11.04 -8.76
C CYS A 213 -0.68 -12.26 -8.62
N ILE A 214 -0.99 -13.32 -9.37
CA ILE A 214 -0.21 -14.57 -9.40
C ILE A 214 0.68 -14.59 -10.65
N SER A 215 0.22 -14.00 -11.76
CA SER A 215 0.99 -13.88 -13.00
C SER A 215 0.46 -12.73 -13.86
N SER A 216 1.05 -12.54 -15.04
CA SER A 216 0.51 -11.59 -16.02
C SER A 216 -0.84 -12.06 -16.54
N GLY A 217 -1.91 -11.28 -16.28
CA GLY A 217 -3.27 -11.68 -16.63
C GLY A 217 -3.85 -12.73 -15.67
N SER A 218 -3.39 -12.73 -14.42
CA SER A 218 -4.05 -13.45 -13.33
C SER A 218 -3.97 -12.58 -12.09
N CYS A 219 -4.85 -11.59 -12.06
CA CYS A 219 -4.97 -10.63 -10.98
C CYS A 219 -6.42 -10.58 -10.50
N THR A 220 -6.61 -10.56 -9.19
CA THR A 220 -7.92 -10.27 -8.57
C THR A 220 -7.80 -9.00 -7.74
N ALA A 221 -8.59 -8.00 -8.12
CA ALA A 221 -8.79 -6.79 -7.36
C ALA A 221 -10.12 -6.85 -6.61
N VAL A 222 -10.13 -6.28 -5.41
CA VAL A 222 -11.32 -6.18 -4.57
C VAL A 222 -11.51 -4.74 -4.13
N GLY A 223 -12.76 -4.38 -3.91
CA GLY A 223 -13.14 -3.04 -3.52
C GLY A 223 -14.62 -2.95 -3.20
N TYR A 224 -15.19 -1.78 -3.46
CA TYR A 224 -16.61 -1.55 -3.27
C TYR A 224 -17.21 -0.79 -4.45
N TYR A 225 -18.51 -0.93 -4.59
CA TYR A 225 -19.34 -0.02 -5.35
C TYR A 225 -20.59 0.38 -4.56
N VAL A 226 -21.17 1.52 -4.88
CA VAL A 226 -22.43 1.98 -4.30
C VAL A 226 -23.54 1.74 -5.31
N ASN A 227 -24.51 0.91 -4.93
CA ASN A 227 -25.63 0.55 -5.78
C ASN A 227 -26.49 1.80 -6.09
N SER A 228 -26.71 2.07 -7.37
CA SER A 228 -27.39 3.29 -7.82
C SER A 228 -28.85 3.41 -7.36
N SER A 229 -29.52 2.29 -7.09
CA SER A 229 -30.92 2.26 -6.68
C SER A 229 -31.11 2.34 -5.17
N SER A 230 -30.19 1.77 -4.38
CA SER A 230 -30.32 1.69 -2.93
C SER A 230 -29.37 2.59 -2.14
N GLY A 231 -28.29 3.08 -2.76
CA GLY A 231 -27.24 3.85 -2.08
C GLY A 231 -26.37 3.02 -1.12
N VAL A 232 -26.51 1.69 -1.14
CA VAL A 232 -25.80 0.79 -0.24
C VAL A 232 -24.46 0.35 -0.84
N PHE A 233 -23.41 0.31 -0.01
CA PHE A 233 -22.10 -0.23 -0.36
C PHE A 233 -22.18 -1.75 -0.57
N GLN A 234 -21.61 -2.23 -1.67
CA GLN A 234 -21.50 -3.63 -2.01
C GLN A 234 -20.07 -3.96 -2.43
N THR A 235 -19.68 -5.22 -2.26
CA THR A 235 -18.36 -5.71 -2.70
C THR A 235 -18.24 -5.64 -4.21
N LEU A 236 -17.13 -5.09 -4.68
CA LEU A 236 -16.70 -5.14 -6.08
C LEU A 236 -15.51 -6.10 -6.18
N ILE A 237 -15.56 -7.03 -7.13
CA ILE A 237 -14.45 -7.93 -7.44
C ILE A 237 -14.22 -7.85 -8.95
N GLU A 238 -12.98 -7.57 -9.33
CA GLU A 238 -12.54 -7.53 -10.72
C GLU A 238 -11.39 -8.50 -10.90
N SER A 239 -11.42 -9.27 -11.99
CA SER A 239 -10.37 -10.22 -12.31
C SER A 239 -10.04 -10.21 -13.78
N GLU A 240 -8.75 -10.28 -14.09
CA GLU A 240 -8.22 -10.54 -15.42
C GLU A 240 -7.45 -11.86 -15.46
#